data_AF-A0A444J9G7-F1
#
_entry.id   AF-A0A444J9G7-F1
#
_cell.length_a   1.000
_cell.length_b   1.000
_cell.length_c   1.000
_cell.angle_alpha   90.00
_cell.angle_beta   90.00
_cell.angle_gamma   90.00
#
_symmetry.space_group_name_H-M   'P 1'
#
loop_
_entity.id
_entity.type
_entity.pdbx_description
1 polymer ?
#
loop_
_entity_poly.entity_id
_entity_poly.type
_entity_poly.pdbx_seq_one_letter_code
_entity_poly.pdbx_strand_id
1 'polypeptide(L)'
;MRINRKLLITTAILVSCATWSPNAFAGLDFLPKPNVEGLTVEKATKKYGPESGYEQPMRFEVNTQVGSPDCRIIAPDCSKACPKEKIYYQSPHYYLNRDGSRTVKVDILFDVNDVITSREPSC
;
A
#
# COMPACT_ATOMS: atom_id res chain seq x y z
N MET A 1 32.29 12.65 -54.44
CA MET A 1 32.58 12.41 -53.01
C MET A 1 31.97 11.06 -52.62
N ARG A 2 32.76 9.97 -52.54
CA ARG A 2 32.22 8.64 -52.20
C ARG A 2 32.07 8.54 -50.68
N ILE A 3 30.84 8.52 -50.20
CA ILE A 3 30.56 8.24 -48.79
C ILE A 3 30.94 6.78 -48.55
N ASN A 4 31.95 6.56 -47.70
CA ASN A 4 32.37 5.22 -47.33
C ASN A 4 31.22 4.54 -46.58
N ARG A 5 30.61 3.51 -47.19
CA ARG A 5 29.50 2.73 -46.60
C ARG A 5 29.81 2.25 -45.17
N LYS A 6 31.08 1.96 -44.87
CA LYS A 6 31.55 1.60 -43.52
C LYS A 6 31.30 2.73 -42.51
N LEU A 7 31.58 3.98 -42.89
CA LEU A 7 31.39 5.15 -42.03
C LEU A 7 29.91 5.36 -41.69
N LEU A 8 29.02 5.17 -42.67
CA LEU A 8 27.56 5.27 -42.49
C LEU A 8 27.00 4.22 -41.55
N ILE A 9 27.51 2.99 -41.63
CA ILE A 9 27.07 1.88 -40.76
C ILE A 9 27.55 2.15 -39.32
N THR A 10 28.79 2.62 -39.14
CA THR A 10 29.33 2.92 -37.81
C THR A 10 28.59 4.08 -37.14
N THR A 11 28.25 5.15 -37.86
CA THR A 11 27.43 6.23 -37.30
C THR A 11 26.01 5.77 -36.97
N ALA A 12 25.40 4.93 -37.81
CA ALA A 12 24.08 4.39 -37.52
C ALA A 12 24.07 3.54 -36.23
N ILE A 13 25.06 2.67 -36.03
CA ILE A 13 25.16 1.84 -34.81
C ILE A 13 25.39 2.73 -33.58
N LEU A 14 26.28 3.73 -33.66
CA LEU A 14 26.55 4.65 -32.55
C LEU A 14 25.32 5.47 -32.14
N VAL A 15 24.57 5.99 -33.12
CA VAL A 15 23.31 6.71 -32.86
C VAL A 15 22.26 5.76 -32.26
N SER A 16 22.21 4.51 -32.72
CA SER A 16 21.30 3.49 -32.18
C SER A 16 21.63 3.12 -30.73
N CYS A 17 22.91 3.02 -30.36
CA CYS A 17 23.28 2.72 -28.97
C CYS A 17 23.05 3.92 -28.03
N ALA A 18 23.23 5.16 -28.52
CA ALA A 18 23.01 6.36 -27.72
C ALA A 18 21.53 6.56 -27.35
N THR A 19 20.59 6.20 -28.23
CA THR A 19 19.14 6.35 -28.00
C THR A 19 18.53 5.33 -27.05
N TRP A 20 19.26 4.28 -26.66
CA TRP A 20 18.77 3.26 -25.71
C TRP A 20 19.13 3.56 -24.25
N SER A 21 19.94 4.59 -24.01
CA SER A 21 20.36 5.00 -22.66
C SER A 21 19.29 5.70 -21.78
N PRO A 22 18.21 6.35 -22.27
CA PRO A 22 17.30 7.06 -21.37
C PRO A 22 16.29 6.15 -20.65
N ASN A 23 16.06 4.92 -21.10
CA ASN A 23 14.98 4.09 -20.56
C ASN A 23 15.42 3.13 -19.44
N ALA A 24 16.71 3.08 -19.11
CA ALA A 24 17.20 2.22 -18.01
C ALA A 24 16.96 2.82 -16.60
N PHE A 25 16.50 4.08 -16.51
CA PHE A 25 16.33 4.83 -15.25
C PHE A 25 14.87 5.10 -14.85
N ALA A 26 13.90 4.33 -15.35
CA ALA A 26 12.49 4.42 -14.89
C ALA A 26 12.17 3.43 -13.73
N GLY A 27 13.19 2.91 -13.03
CA GLY A 27 13.04 1.73 -12.18
C GLY A 27 13.10 1.94 -10.67
N LEU A 28 13.19 3.17 -10.17
CA LEU A 28 13.44 3.44 -8.74
C LEU A 28 12.66 4.65 -8.22
N ASP A 29 11.38 4.76 -8.58
CA ASP A 29 10.46 5.61 -7.82
C ASP A 29 10.17 4.94 -6.47
N PHE A 30 11.11 5.07 -5.53
CA PHE A 30 10.87 4.92 -4.10
C PHE A 30 10.01 6.10 -3.61
N LEU A 31 8.85 6.32 -4.22
CA LEU A 31 7.88 7.22 -3.64
C LEU A 31 7.45 6.62 -2.30
N PRO A 32 7.69 7.34 -1.18
CA PRO A 32 7.52 6.78 0.15
C PRO A 32 6.07 6.41 0.33
N LYS A 33 5.83 5.11 0.57
CA LYS A 33 4.50 4.60 0.86
C LYS A 33 4.04 5.14 2.21
N PRO A 34 2.80 5.63 2.34
CA PRO A 34 2.29 6.08 3.63
C PRO A 34 2.33 4.95 4.64
N ASN A 35 2.71 5.25 5.88
CA ASN A 35 2.50 4.33 6.98
C ASN A 35 1.00 4.34 7.34
N VAL A 36 0.36 3.17 7.30
CA VAL A 36 -1.06 2.98 7.62
C VAL A 36 -1.26 2.19 8.92
N GLU A 37 -0.18 1.85 9.63
CA GLU A 37 -0.24 1.19 10.93
C GLU A 37 -1.07 2.03 11.92
N GLY A 38 -1.90 1.36 12.71
CA GLY A 38 -2.85 1.96 13.64
C GLY A 38 -4.16 2.45 12.99
N LEU A 39 -4.25 2.51 11.67
CA LEU A 39 -5.51 2.78 10.97
C LEU A 39 -6.33 1.50 10.80
N THR A 40 -7.66 1.67 10.72
CA THR A 40 -8.53 0.62 10.19
C THR A 40 -8.39 0.55 8.66
N VAL A 41 -8.67 -0.61 8.06
CA VAL A 41 -8.62 -0.79 6.60
C VAL A 41 -9.56 0.20 5.90
N GLU A 42 -10.73 0.47 6.48
CA GLU A 42 -11.67 1.47 5.99
C GLU A 42 -11.07 2.88 5.99
N LYS A 43 -10.46 3.31 7.10
CA LYS A 43 -9.82 4.63 7.20
C LYS A 43 -8.65 4.76 6.22
N ALA A 44 -7.85 3.71 6.08
CA ALA A 44 -6.74 3.67 5.12
C ALA A 44 -7.26 3.74 3.67
N THR A 45 -8.32 3.01 3.34
CA THR A 45 -8.95 3.02 2.01
C THR A 45 -9.58 4.37 1.69
N LYS A 46 -10.25 5.01 2.65
CA LYS A 46 -10.81 6.35 2.46
C LYS A 46 -9.72 7.40 2.18
N LYS A 47 -8.54 7.24 2.80
CA LYS A 47 -7.46 8.23 2.72
C LYS A 47 -6.51 8.02 1.53
N TYR A 48 -6.29 6.77 1.14
CA TYR A 48 -5.28 6.41 0.13
C TYR A 48 -5.83 5.53 -1.00
N GLY A 49 -7.11 5.16 -0.96
CA GLY A 49 -7.72 4.26 -1.93
C GLY A 49 -7.96 4.88 -3.32
N PRO A 50 -8.49 4.09 -4.27
CA PRO A 50 -8.77 4.55 -5.64
C PRO A 50 -9.62 5.82 -5.75
N GLU A 51 -10.54 6.01 -4.81
CA GLU A 51 -11.47 7.15 -4.80
C GLU A 51 -10.97 8.34 -3.96
N SER A 52 -9.80 8.22 -3.33
CA SER A 52 -9.30 9.24 -2.39
C SER A 52 -8.68 10.47 -3.07
N GLY A 53 -8.41 10.40 -4.39
CA GLY A 53 -7.62 11.41 -5.09
C GLY A 53 -6.12 11.38 -4.76
N TYR A 54 -5.65 10.38 -4.01
CA TYR A 54 -4.25 10.16 -3.75
C TYR A 54 -3.51 9.81 -5.06
N GLU A 55 -2.35 10.45 -5.27
CA GLU A 55 -1.59 10.37 -6.53
C GLU A 55 -1.29 8.92 -6.96
N GLN A 56 -1.08 8.03 -6.00
CA GLN A 56 -0.80 6.62 -6.22
C GLN A 56 -1.75 5.75 -5.39
N PRO A 57 -2.97 5.52 -5.90
CA PRO A 57 -4.01 4.88 -5.11
C PRO A 57 -3.60 3.49 -4.64
N MET A 58 -3.95 3.18 -3.41
CA MET A 58 -3.57 1.96 -2.72
C MET A 58 -4.77 1.04 -2.49
N ARG A 59 -4.56 -0.25 -2.74
CA ARG A 59 -5.47 -1.33 -2.37
C ARG A 59 -4.85 -2.10 -1.21
N PHE A 60 -5.66 -2.46 -0.23
CA PHE A 60 -5.21 -3.17 0.96
C PHE A 60 -5.71 -4.61 0.91
N GLU A 61 -4.78 -5.56 0.82
CA GLU A 61 -5.08 -6.99 0.90
C GLU A 61 -4.85 -7.45 2.34
N VAL A 62 -5.93 -7.85 3.02
CA VAL A 62 -5.91 -8.19 4.44
C VAL A 62 -5.58 -9.66 4.64
N ASN A 63 -4.54 -9.94 5.40
CA ASN A 63 -4.17 -11.27 5.85
C ASN A 63 -4.82 -11.52 7.22
N THR A 64 -5.90 -12.29 7.27
CA THR A 64 -6.75 -12.43 8.46
C THR A 64 -6.23 -13.53 9.41
N GLN A 65 -5.70 -13.13 10.57
CA GLN A 65 -5.65 -13.99 11.76
C GLN A 65 -6.82 -13.64 12.68
N VAL A 66 -7.66 -14.65 12.97
CA VAL A 66 -8.99 -14.46 13.56
C VAL A 66 -8.87 -14.33 15.08
N GLY A 67 -9.20 -13.15 15.61
CA GLY A 67 -9.59 -12.97 17.01
C GLY A 67 -11.07 -13.31 17.23
N SER A 68 -11.48 -13.55 18.47
CA SER A 68 -12.89 -13.74 18.84
C SER A 68 -13.71 -12.53 18.35
N PRO A 69 -14.75 -12.71 17.49
CA PRO A 69 -15.54 -11.59 16.97
C PRO A 69 -16.34 -10.87 18.06
N ASP A 70 -16.51 -11.53 19.20
CA ASP A 70 -17.32 -11.03 20.31
C ASP A 70 -16.57 -10.00 21.16
N CYS A 71 -17.24 -8.88 21.39
CA CYS A 71 -16.81 -7.87 22.35
C CYS A 71 -16.98 -8.37 23.80
N ARG A 72 -16.03 -8.06 24.69
CA ARG A 72 -16.01 -8.50 26.09
C ARG A 72 -16.02 -7.32 27.06
N ILE A 73 -16.65 -7.51 28.21
CA ILE A 73 -16.55 -6.59 29.35
C ILE A 73 -15.19 -6.84 30.01
N ILE A 74 -14.39 -5.78 30.14
CA ILE A 74 -12.99 -5.86 30.62
C ILE A 74 -12.77 -5.14 31.95
N ALA A 75 -13.73 -4.35 32.43
CA ALA A 75 -13.61 -3.61 33.69
C ALA A 75 -14.95 -3.52 34.46
N PRO A 76 -14.91 -3.30 35.80
CA PRO A 76 -16.10 -3.22 36.66
C PRO A 76 -16.98 -1.99 36.40
N ASP A 77 -16.46 -0.98 35.69
CA ASP A 77 -17.21 0.18 35.18
C ASP A 77 -18.02 -0.14 33.91
N CYS A 78 -18.18 -1.43 33.62
CA CYS A 78 -18.87 -1.98 32.46
C CYS A 78 -18.16 -1.76 31.12
N SER A 79 -16.91 -1.26 31.11
CA SER A 79 -16.12 -1.04 29.90
C SER A 79 -16.06 -2.28 29.00
N LYS A 80 -16.39 -2.12 27.73
CA LYS A 80 -16.55 -3.14 26.70
C LYS A 80 -15.46 -2.90 25.68
N ALA A 81 -14.55 -3.85 25.65
CA ALA A 81 -13.61 -3.96 24.56
C ALA A 81 -14.25 -4.74 23.43
N CYS A 82 -14.36 -4.10 22.27
CA CYS A 82 -14.60 -4.83 21.04
C CYS A 82 -13.27 -5.01 20.32
N PRO A 83 -13.04 -6.17 19.71
CA PRO A 83 -11.90 -6.35 18.83
C PRO A 83 -11.97 -5.32 17.69
N LYS A 84 -11.10 -4.30 17.71
CA LYS A 84 -10.97 -3.35 16.58
C LYS A 84 -9.91 -3.83 15.62
N GLU A 85 -10.28 -3.95 14.35
CA GLU A 85 -9.34 -4.26 13.26
C GLU A 85 -8.47 -3.04 12.97
N LYS A 86 -7.25 -3.04 13.50
CA LYS A 86 -6.22 -2.10 13.10
C LYS A 86 -5.14 -2.83 12.31
N ILE A 87 -4.62 -2.15 11.30
CA ILE A 87 -3.41 -2.60 10.62
C ILE A 87 -2.27 -2.47 11.62
N TYR A 88 -1.61 -3.57 11.97
CA TYR A 88 -0.44 -3.53 12.85
C TYR A 88 0.87 -3.71 12.09
N TYR A 89 0.79 -4.33 10.92
CA TYR A 89 1.90 -4.54 10.05
C TYR A 89 1.49 -4.29 8.62
N GLN A 90 2.34 -3.54 7.93
CA GLN A 90 2.22 -3.26 6.52
C GLN A 90 3.42 -3.87 5.80
N SER A 91 3.16 -4.77 4.85
CA SER A 91 4.24 -5.36 4.04
C SER A 91 5.08 -4.27 3.37
N PRO A 92 6.42 -4.37 3.39
CA PRO A 92 7.29 -3.44 2.68
C PRO A 92 7.10 -3.57 1.15
N HIS A 93 6.60 -4.71 0.69
CA HIS A 93 6.35 -4.98 -0.73
C HIS A 93 4.92 -4.64 -1.12
N TYR A 94 4.76 -4.12 -2.34
CA TYR A 94 3.49 -3.93 -2.99
C TYR A 94 3.55 -4.49 -4.42
N TYR A 95 2.39 -4.77 -4.97
CA TYR A 95 2.24 -5.17 -6.37
C TYR A 95 1.65 -4.00 -7.15
N LEU A 96 2.16 -3.77 -8.36
CA LEU A 96 1.58 -2.80 -9.29
C LEU A 96 0.41 -3.44 -10.04
N ASN A 97 -0.75 -2.81 -9.97
CA ASN A 97 -1.93 -3.23 -10.71
C ASN A 97 -1.93 -2.61 -12.11
N ARG A 98 -2.71 -3.20 -13.03
CA ARG A 98 -2.85 -2.70 -14.42
C ARG A 98 -3.45 -1.30 -14.51
N ASP A 99 -4.23 -0.90 -13.50
CA ASP A 99 -4.87 0.42 -13.41
C ASP A 99 -3.94 1.49 -12.81
N GLY A 100 -2.66 1.17 -12.57
CA GLY A 100 -1.68 2.07 -11.95
C GLY A 100 -1.77 2.15 -10.43
N SER A 101 -2.76 1.48 -9.80
CA SER A 101 -2.86 1.39 -8.35
C SER A 101 -1.83 0.41 -7.77
N ARG A 102 -1.55 0.53 -6.47
CA ARG A 102 -0.61 -0.32 -5.72
C ARG A 102 -1.37 -1.19 -4.74
N THR A 103 -1.22 -2.50 -4.79
CA THR A 103 -1.77 -3.40 -3.76
C THR A 103 -0.71 -3.70 -2.71
N VAL A 104 -0.98 -3.38 -1.45
CA VAL A 104 -0.15 -3.74 -0.32
C VAL A 104 -0.85 -4.79 0.54
N LYS A 105 -0.07 -5.78 1.00
CA LYS A 105 -0.53 -6.73 2.01
C LYS A 105 -0.41 -6.11 3.40
N VAL A 106 -1.51 -6.17 4.15
CA VAL A 106 -1.57 -5.69 5.53
C VAL A 106 -2.03 -6.81 6.43
N ASP A 107 -1.39 -6.92 7.58
CA ASP A 107 -1.86 -7.80 8.63
C ASP A 107 -2.66 -6.95 9.62
N ILE A 108 -3.83 -7.46 10.01
CA ILE A 108 -4.69 -6.83 11.00
C ILE A 108 -4.53 -7.54 12.34
N LEU A 109 -4.50 -6.76 13.42
CA LEU A 109 -4.62 -7.26 14.77
C LEU A 109 -5.92 -6.70 15.32
N PHE A 110 -6.64 -7.56 16.01
CA PHE A 110 -7.79 -7.17 16.79
C PHE A 110 -7.28 -6.65 18.13
N ASP A 111 -7.27 -5.32 18.29
CA ASP A 111 -6.92 -4.70 19.56
C ASP A 111 -8.10 -4.90 20.53
N VAL A 112 -7.97 -5.91 21.40
CA VAL A 112 -8.95 -6.22 22.47
C VAL A 112 -8.84 -5.28 23.66
N ASN A 113 -7.93 -4.31 23.64
CA ASN A 113 -7.81 -3.30 24.70
C ASN A 113 -8.29 -1.91 24.25
N ASP A 114 -8.65 -1.76 22.97
CA ASP A 114 -9.19 -0.49 22.48
C ASP A 114 -10.67 -0.34 22.86
N VAL A 115 -10.89 0.25 24.03
CA VAL A 115 -12.21 0.56 24.58
C VAL A 115 -13.02 1.34 23.54
N ILE A 116 -14.23 0.86 23.22
CA ILE A 116 -15.16 1.60 22.36
C ILE A 116 -16.32 2.09 23.21
N THR A 117 -16.33 3.38 23.53
CA THR A 117 -17.43 4.01 24.26
C THR A 117 -18.63 4.37 23.37
N SER A 118 -18.66 3.94 22.09
CA SER A 118 -19.68 4.43 21.15
C SER A 118 -21.09 3.87 21.42
N ARG A 119 -21.22 2.79 22.19
CA ARG A 119 -22.35 2.49 23.08
C ARG A 119 -22.09 1.23 23.89
N GLU A 120 -22.13 1.39 25.19
CA GLU A 120 -21.81 0.42 26.23
C GLU A 120 -22.98 0.25 27.21
N PRO A 121 -23.07 -0.89 27.93
CA PRO A 121 -24.32 -1.55 28.27
C PRO A 121 -25.09 -0.88 29.43
N SER A 122 -26.37 -1.25 29.62
CA SER A 122 -27.00 -1.17 30.95
C SER A 122 -26.60 -2.42 31.72
N CYS A 123 -25.95 -2.27 32.86
CA CYS A 123 -25.51 -3.36 33.74
C CYS A 123 -26.62 -4.39 33.99
#